data_AF-A0A7S4CFA2-F1
#
_entry.id   AF-A0A7S4CFA2-F1
#
_cell.length_a   1.000
_cell.length_b   1.000
_cell.length_c   1.000
_cell.angle_alpha   90.00
_cell.angle_beta   90.00
_cell.angle_gamma   90.00
#
_symmetry.space_group_name_H-M   'P 1'
#
loop_
_entity.id
_entity.type
_entity.pdbx_description
1 polymer ?
#
loop_
_entity_poly.entity_id
_entity_poly.type
_entity_poly.pdbx_seq_one_letter_code
_entity_poly.pdbx_strand_id
1 'polypeptide(L)'
;ALPPATLQYANGFLGLPLDVALRCVALLGPGAYLAFAGVCRDAHRLVQAPYHARHLRALRDDLRCFHSRASYADDVLGIALDVTLHPKFARVAGIASTFDLLSAAAFHGDGVRAAPWGERFTHWLPLYITADHFRRALPHFRRSVAVLASHALCDATLHLPDTDWGDAQAMAALGLPLGFASHAARRADL
;
A
#
# COMPACT_ATOMS: atom_id res chain seq x y z
N ALA A 1 0.28 -40.03 -17.04
CA ALA A 1 1.68 -39.86 -16.59
C ALA A 1 2.45 -39.17 -17.70
N LEU A 2 2.76 -37.88 -17.55
CA LEU A 2 3.73 -37.22 -18.42
C LEU A 2 5.14 -37.58 -17.94
N PRO A 3 6.13 -37.73 -18.84
CA PRO A 3 7.49 -38.04 -18.43
C PRO A 3 8.06 -36.88 -17.60
N PRO A 4 8.97 -37.15 -16.64
CA PRO A 4 9.72 -36.10 -15.97
C PRO A 4 10.70 -35.52 -16.98
N ALA A 5 10.30 -34.46 -17.66
CA ALA A 5 11.23 -33.65 -18.44
C ALA A 5 12.16 -32.96 -17.43
N THR A 6 13.29 -33.59 -17.15
CA THR A 6 14.48 -32.95 -16.61
C THR A 6 14.94 -31.91 -17.62
N LEU A 7 14.32 -30.72 -17.56
CA LEU A 7 14.85 -29.52 -18.19
C LEU A 7 16.14 -29.18 -17.45
N GLN A 8 17.27 -29.58 -18.03
CA GLN A 8 18.60 -29.17 -17.62
C GLN A 8 18.74 -27.68 -17.98
N TYR A 9 18.35 -26.82 -17.05
CA TYR A 9 18.34 -25.38 -17.25
C TYR A 9 19.74 -24.79 -17.02
N ALA A 10 20.53 -24.74 -18.09
CA ALA A 10 21.68 -23.85 -18.15
C ALA A 10 21.16 -22.44 -18.43
N ASN A 11 20.90 -21.65 -17.37
CA ASN A 11 20.97 -20.17 -17.29
C ASN A 11 20.20 -19.68 -16.04
N GLY A 12 20.81 -18.80 -15.24
CA GLY A 12 20.55 -18.61 -13.80
C GLY A 12 19.15 -18.20 -13.30
N PHE A 13 18.21 -17.79 -14.16
CA PHE A 13 16.79 -17.57 -13.77
C PHE A 13 15.91 -18.81 -13.97
N LEU A 14 16.36 -19.73 -14.84
CA LEU A 14 15.61 -20.93 -15.23
C LEU A 14 15.98 -22.15 -14.40
N GLY A 15 17.05 -22.07 -13.59
CA GLY A 15 17.36 -23.06 -12.56
C GLY A 15 16.42 -23.01 -11.36
N LEU A 16 15.53 -22.01 -11.29
CA LEU A 16 14.48 -21.94 -10.27
C LEU A 16 13.40 -22.99 -10.55
N PRO A 17 12.78 -23.55 -9.49
CA PRO A 17 11.54 -24.31 -9.63
C PRO A 17 10.50 -23.51 -10.44
N LEU A 18 9.79 -24.18 -11.34
CA LEU A 18 8.86 -23.56 -12.28
C LEU A 18 7.81 -22.67 -11.59
N ASP A 19 7.35 -23.07 -10.42
CA ASP A 19 6.40 -22.33 -9.60
C ASP A 19 6.97 -21.02 -9.05
N VAL A 20 8.25 -21.02 -8.65
CA VAL A 20 8.96 -19.80 -8.20
C VAL A 20 9.16 -18.85 -9.37
N ALA A 21 9.62 -19.37 -10.52
CA ALA A 21 9.79 -18.57 -11.73
C ALA A 21 8.46 -17.93 -12.17
N LEU A 22 7.35 -18.68 -12.13
CA LEU A 22 6.02 -18.16 -12.48
C LEU A 22 5.55 -17.06 -11.52
N ARG A 23 5.83 -17.17 -10.21
CA ARG A 23 5.52 -16.11 -9.23
C ARG A 23 6.33 -14.85 -9.51
N CYS A 24 7.63 -14.97 -9.77
CA CYS A 24 8.46 -13.82 -10.11
C CYS A 24 7.98 -13.11 -11.38
N VAL A 25 7.63 -13.88 -12.42
CA VAL A 25 7.11 -13.32 -13.69
C VAL A 25 5.71 -12.72 -13.51
N ALA A 26 4.89 -13.23 -12.58
CA ALA A 26 3.58 -12.65 -12.26
C ALA A 26 3.66 -11.27 -11.59
N LEU A 27 4.81 -10.91 -11.00
CA LEU A 27 5.04 -9.60 -10.41
C LEU A 27 5.48 -8.54 -11.44
N LEU A 28 5.80 -8.95 -12.68
CA LEU A 28 6.22 -8.02 -13.73
C LEU A 28 5.01 -7.23 -14.27
N GLY A 29 5.19 -5.91 -14.39
CA GLY A 29 4.21 -5.06 -15.09
C GLY A 29 4.17 -5.34 -16.60
N PRO A 30 3.12 -4.87 -17.32
CA PRO A 30 2.89 -5.24 -18.73
C PRO A 30 4.07 -4.96 -19.67
N GLY A 31 4.80 -3.86 -19.46
CA GLY A 31 5.98 -3.52 -20.26
C GLY A 31 7.18 -4.42 -19.96
N ALA A 32 7.46 -4.65 -18.67
CA ALA A 32 8.53 -5.54 -18.22
C ALA A 32 8.25 -7.00 -18.60
N TYR A 33 6.97 -7.38 -18.67
CA TYR A 33 6.51 -8.70 -19.07
C TYR A 33 6.83 -9.01 -20.53
N LEU A 34 6.56 -8.07 -21.45
CA LEU A 34 6.92 -8.22 -22.86
C LEU A 34 8.44 -8.20 -23.08
N ALA A 35 9.16 -7.34 -22.35
CA ALA A 35 10.62 -7.31 -22.38
C ALA A 35 11.20 -8.65 -21.92
N PHE A 36 10.70 -9.20 -20.81
CA PHE A 36 11.10 -10.51 -20.29
C PHE A 36 10.82 -11.65 -21.28
N ALA A 37 9.65 -11.63 -21.93
CA ALA A 37 9.29 -12.60 -22.98
C ALA A 37 10.26 -12.58 -24.18
N GLY A 38 10.99 -11.48 -24.39
CA GLY A 38 11.97 -11.31 -25.46
C GLY A 38 13.41 -11.73 -25.10
N VAL A 39 13.72 -12.02 -23.83
CA VAL A 39 15.10 -12.28 -23.37
C VAL A 39 15.64 -13.60 -23.89
N CYS A 40 14.87 -14.68 -23.77
CA CYS A 40 15.26 -16.00 -24.24
C CYS A 40 14.05 -16.89 -24.50
N ARG A 41 14.28 -18.03 -25.18
CA ARG A 41 13.24 -19.01 -25.52
C ARG A 41 12.48 -19.53 -24.30
N ASP A 42 13.17 -19.73 -23.19
CA ASP A 42 12.54 -20.26 -21.99
C ASP A 42 11.77 -19.18 -21.21
N ALA A 43 12.24 -17.93 -21.19
CA ALA A 43 11.48 -16.79 -20.67
C ALA A 43 10.20 -16.55 -21.49
N HIS A 44 10.28 -16.68 -22.82
CA HIS A 44 9.13 -16.65 -23.71
C HIS A 44 8.10 -17.75 -23.36
N ARG A 45 8.57 -18.98 -23.13
CA ARG A 45 7.73 -20.12 -22.74
C ARG A 45 7.09 -19.95 -21.36
N LEU A 46 7.81 -19.37 -20.39
CA LEU A 46 7.28 -19.07 -19.06
C LEU A 46 6.14 -18.05 -19.11
N VAL A 47 6.28 -17.01 -19.93
CA VAL A 47 5.25 -15.99 -20.18
C VAL A 47 4.04 -16.60 -20.88
N GLN A 48 4.25 -17.48 -21.85
CA GLN A 48 3.16 -18.15 -22.56
C GLN A 48 2.54 -19.34 -21.81
N ALA A 49 3.07 -19.69 -20.63
CA ALA A 49 2.55 -20.83 -19.88
C ALA A 49 1.10 -20.53 -19.43
N PRO A 50 0.13 -21.44 -19.67
CA PRO A 50 -1.27 -21.23 -19.31
C PRO A 50 -1.49 -21.08 -17.79
N TYR A 51 -0.51 -21.50 -16.99
CA TYR A 51 -0.48 -21.29 -15.54
C TYR A 51 -0.29 -19.82 -15.17
N HIS A 52 0.43 -19.03 -15.98
CA HIS A 52 0.69 -17.62 -15.70
C HIS A 52 -0.58 -16.78 -15.79
N ALA A 53 -1.37 -16.95 -16.84
CA ALA A 53 -2.66 -16.27 -17.00
C ALA A 53 -3.67 -16.65 -15.90
N ARG A 54 -3.71 -17.93 -15.50
CA ARG A 54 -4.55 -18.39 -14.38
C ARG A 54 -4.08 -17.82 -13.04
N HIS A 55 -2.78 -17.77 -12.80
CA HIS A 55 -2.22 -17.27 -11.55
C HIS A 55 -2.39 -15.75 -11.41
N LEU A 56 -2.16 -14.99 -12.48
CA LEU A 56 -2.47 -13.55 -12.53
C LEU A 56 -3.97 -13.28 -12.31
N ARG A 57 -4.84 -14.13 -12.86
CA ARG A 57 -6.28 -14.02 -12.65
C ARG A 57 -6.65 -14.29 -11.20
N ALA A 58 -6.11 -15.35 -10.59
CA ALA A 58 -6.31 -15.65 -9.18
C ALA A 58 -5.83 -14.50 -8.27
N LEU A 59 -4.64 -13.95 -8.53
CA LEU A 59 -4.13 -12.79 -7.79
C LEU A 59 -5.05 -11.57 -7.93
N ARG A 60 -5.60 -11.31 -9.11
CA ARG A 60 -6.59 -10.23 -9.32
C ARG A 60 -7.91 -10.51 -8.63
N ASP A 61 -8.35 -11.76 -8.61
CA ASP A 61 -9.57 -12.20 -7.94
C ASP A 61 -9.44 -12.07 -6.40
N ASP A 62 -8.22 -12.20 -5.87
CA ASP A 62 -7.88 -12.02 -4.45
C ASP A 62 -7.75 -10.55 -4.02
N LEU A 63 -7.59 -9.61 -4.96
CA LEU A 63 -7.56 -8.17 -4.69
C LEU A 63 -8.98 -7.62 -4.39
N ARG A 64 -9.54 -8.07 -3.26
CA ARG A 64 -10.89 -7.73 -2.81
C ARG A 64 -10.89 -7.34 -1.34
N CYS A 65 -11.82 -6.46 -1.01
CA CYS A 65 -12.12 -6.15 0.38
C CYS A 65 -12.52 -7.42 1.15
N PHE A 66 -11.95 -7.65 2.34
CA PHE A 66 -12.33 -8.79 3.17
C PHE A 66 -13.79 -8.70 3.66
N HIS A 67 -14.30 -7.48 3.85
CA HIS A 67 -15.65 -7.22 4.37
C HIS A 67 -16.71 -7.23 3.26
N SER A 68 -16.64 -6.29 2.33
CA SER A 68 -17.66 -6.12 1.28
C SER A 68 -17.43 -6.99 0.05
N ARG A 69 -16.27 -7.65 -0.07
CA ARG A 69 -15.83 -8.40 -1.27
C ARG A 69 -15.72 -7.56 -2.56
N ALA A 70 -15.87 -6.23 -2.45
CA ALA A 70 -15.65 -5.28 -3.53
C ALA A 70 -14.23 -5.38 -4.07
N SER A 71 -14.07 -5.35 -5.39
CA SER A 71 -12.76 -5.39 -6.03
C SER A 71 -12.13 -3.99 -6.10
N TYR A 72 -10.85 -3.94 -6.47
CA TYR A 72 -10.16 -2.68 -6.76
C TYR A 72 -10.73 -1.94 -7.98
N ALA A 73 -11.59 -2.56 -8.79
CA ALA A 73 -12.31 -1.87 -9.86
C ALA A 73 -13.54 -1.13 -9.30
N ASP A 74 -14.22 -1.74 -8.33
CA ASP A 74 -15.48 -1.23 -7.77
C ASP A 74 -15.22 -0.10 -6.75
N ASP A 75 -14.18 -0.23 -5.93
CA ASP A 75 -13.87 0.72 -4.86
C ASP A 75 -12.35 0.93 -4.68
N VAL A 76 -11.99 1.93 -3.88
CA VAL A 76 -10.61 2.16 -3.45
C VAL A 76 -10.26 1.20 -2.32
N LEU A 77 -9.51 0.16 -2.63
CA LEU A 77 -8.87 -0.69 -1.64
C LEU A 77 -7.63 -0.06 -0.98
N GLY A 78 -7.47 -0.36 0.30
CA GLY A 78 -6.33 0.00 1.13
C GLY A 78 -6.11 -1.04 2.23
N ILE A 79 -5.24 -0.70 3.17
CA ILE A 79 -4.98 -1.51 4.36
C ILE A 79 -5.38 -0.75 5.61
N ALA A 80 -5.82 -1.52 6.59
CA ALA A 80 -6.06 -1.00 7.92
C ALA A 80 -4.75 -0.85 8.70
N LEU A 81 -4.62 0.23 9.45
CA LEU A 81 -3.45 0.52 10.26
C LEU A 81 -3.85 0.64 11.73
N ASP A 82 -3.16 -0.11 12.58
CA ASP A 82 -3.14 0.12 14.01
C ASP A 82 -1.96 1.03 14.35
N VAL A 83 -2.28 2.23 14.83
CA VAL A 83 -1.30 3.27 15.16
C VAL A 83 -1.26 3.44 16.66
N THR A 84 -0.16 3.02 17.26
CA THR A 84 0.09 3.17 18.70
C THR A 84 0.79 4.50 18.94
N LEU A 85 0.23 5.32 19.84
CA LEU A 85 0.82 6.58 20.25
C LEU A 85 1.55 6.43 21.59
N HIS A 86 2.68 7.12 21.73
CA HIS A 86 3.39 7.23 22.99
C HIS A 86 2.55 8.06 23.99
N PRO A 87 2.22 7.52 25.18
CA PRO A 87 1.23 8.12 26.08
C PRO A 87 1.61 9.53 26.55
N LYS A 88 2.90 9.81 26.71
CA LYS A 88 3.39 11.11 27.21
C LYS A 88 3.51 12.21 26.16
N PHE A 89 3.78 11.83 24.90
CA PHE A 89 4.16 12.78 23.86
C PHE A 89 3.17 12.79 22.68
N ALA A 90 2.17 11.91 22.70
CA ALA A 90 1.20 11.70 21.62
C ALA A 90 1.85 11.47 20.24
N ARG A 91 3.10 10.99 20.22
CA ARG A 91 3.88 10.67 19.01
C ARG A 91 3.60 9.24 18.57
N VAL A 92 3.72 8.95 17.28
CA VAL A 92 3.68 7.56 16.80
C VAL A 92 4.81 6.75 17.45
N ALA A 93 4.44 5.74 18.23
CA ALA A 93 5.33 4.76 18.85
C ALA A 93 5.42 3.48 18.01
N GLY A 94 4.36 3.15 17.26
CA GLY A 94 4.35 2.00 16.38
C GLY A 94 3.20 2.08 15.38
N ILE A 95 3.41 1.45 14.22
CA ILE A 95 2.38 1.23 13.21
C ILE A 95 2.40 -0.26 12.87
N ALA A 96 1.24 -0.90 12.97
CA ALA A 96 1.02 -2.29 12.59
C ALA A 96 -0.12 -2.39 11.57
N SER A 97 -0.13 -3.47 10.81
CA SER A 97 -1.16 -3.79 9.82
C SER A 97 -1.27 -5.30 9.67
N THR A 98 -2.49 -5.82 9.53
CA THR A 98 -2.70 -7.23 9.15
C THR A 98 -2.50 -7.45 7.65
N PHE A 99 -2.33 -6.38 6.87
CA PHE A 99 -2.21 -6.38 5.41
C PHE A 99 -3.42 -6.97 4.67
N ASP A 100 -4.57 -7.12 5.35
CA ASP A 100 -5.83 -7.45 4.71
C ASP A 100 -6.41 -6.23 3.98
N LEU A 101 -6.92 -6.47 2.76
CA LEU A 101 -7.51 -5.40 1.96
C LEU A 101 -8.87 -4.98 2.54
N LEU A 102 -9.01 -3.70 2.81
CA LEU A 102 -10.23 -3.05 3.26
C LEU A 102 -10.59 -1.93 2.28
N SER A 103 -11.84 -1.88 1.85
CA SER A 103 -12.32 -0.83 0.96
C SER A 103 -12.59 0.48 1.70
N ALA A 104 -12.48 1.60 0.99
CA ALA A 104 -12.79 2.92 1.52
C ALA A 104 -14.24 3.01 2.00
N ALA A 105 -15.21 2.42 1.27
CA ALA A 105 -16.60 2.37 1.70
C ALA A 105 -16.78 1.58 2.99
N ALA A 106 -16.13 0.42 3.15
CA ALA A 106 -16.23 -0.36 4.38
C ALA A 106 -15.61 0.38 5.58
N PHE A 107 -14.47 1.05 5.40
CA PHE A 107 -13.84 1.79 6.48
C PHE A 107 -14.58 3.09 6.84
N HIS A 108 -14.91 3.92 5.85
CA HIS A 108 -15.48 5.24 6.10
C HIS A 108 -17.01 5.24 6.15
N GLY A 109 -17.67 4.42 5.33
CA GLY A 109 -19.13 4.31 5.26
C GLY A 109 -19.69 3.34 6.29
N ASP A 110 -19.20 2.10 6.29
CA ASP A 110 -19.74 1.03 7.17
C ASP A 110 -19.12 1.03 8.57
N GLY A 111 -18.04 1.79 8.78
CA GLY A 111 -17.41 1.95 10.10
C GLY A 111 -16.62 0.72 10.58
N VAL A 112 -16.14 -0.14 9.67
CA VAL A 112 -15.36 -1.33 10.04
C VAL A 112 -14.05 -0.92 10.73
N ARG A 113 -13.80 -1.45 11.94
CA ARG A 113 -12.62 -1.14 12.79
C ARG A 113 -11.91 -2.39 13.36
N ALA A 114 -12.26 -3.57 12.88
CA ALA A 114 -11.64 -4.82 13.27
C ALA A 114 -11.42 -5.72 12.05
N ALA A 115 -10.29 -6.42 12.04
CA ALA A 115 -9.95 -7.41 11.03
C ALA A 115 -10.75 -8.72 11.28
N PRO A 116 -10.79 -9.66 10.31
CA PRO A 116 -11.53 -10.92 10.47
C PRO A 116 -11.15 -11.73 11.72
N TRP A 117 -9.92 -11.58 12.21
CA TRP A 117 -9.41 -12.29 13.39
C TRP A 117 -9.50 -11.47 14.68
N GLY A 118 -10.13 -10.28 14.63
CA GLY A 118 -10.48 -9.46 15.79
C GLY A 118 -9.46 -8.36 16.12
N GLU A 119 -8.34 -8.24 15.40
CA GLU A 119 -7.38 -7.16 15.58
C GLU A 119 -8.05 -5.82 15.27
N ARG A 120 -7.95 -4.89 16.22
CA ARG A 120 -8.53 -3.56 16.06
C ARG A 120 -7.55 -2.65 15.34
N PHE A 121 -8.10 -1.71 14.58
CA PHE A 121 -7.32 -0.71 13.89
C PHE A 121 -8.04 0.64 13.91
N THR A 122 -7.26 1.70 13.83
CA THR A 122 -7.73 3.07 14.04
C THR A 122 -7.68 3.90 12.76
N HIS A 123 -6.78 3.54 11.84
CA HIS A 123 -6.51 4.29 10.62
C HIS A 123 -6.65 3.38 9.39
N TRP A 124 -6.70 4.00 8.22
CA TRP A 124 -6.75 3.32 6.94
C TRP A 124 -5.90 4.07 5.93
N LEU A 125 -5.15 3.32 5.12
CA LEU A 125 -4.25 3.86 4.11
C LEU A 125 -4.54 3.18 2.77
N PRO A 126 -4.90 3.93 1.72
CA PRO A 126 -5.09 3.36 0.39
C PRO A 126 -3.77 2.82 -0.17
N LEU A 127 -3.86 1.70 -0.89
CA LEU A 127 -2.72 1.12 -1.58
C LEU A 127 -2.66 1.60 -3.03
N TYR A 128 -1.46 1.61 -3.60
CA TYR A 128 -1.30 1.73 -5.05
C TYR A 128 -1.46 0.35 -5.69
N ILE A 129 -2.57 0.11 -6.39
CA ILE A 129 -2.80 -1.15 -7.11
C ILE A 129 -2.60 -0.94 -8.62
N THR A 130 -3.30 0.04 -9.19
CA THR A 130 -3.13 0.48 -10.57
C THR A 130 -3.16 2.01 -10.63
N ALA A 131 -2.71 2.59 -11.75
CA ALA A 131 -2.76 4.05 -11.92
C ALA A 131 -4.19 4.61 -11.85
N ASP A 132 -5.18 3.88 -12.40
CA ASP A 132 -6.58 4.29 -12.35
C ASP A 132 -7.16 4.20 -10.94
N HIS A 133 -6.91 3.08 -10.26
CA HIS A 133 -7.28 2.91 -8.85
C HIS A 133 -6.64 3.99 -7.97
N PHE A 134 -5.36 4.28 -8.17
CA PHE A 134 -4.68 5.31 -7.37
C PHE A 134 -5.17 6.72 -7.67
N ARG A 135 -5.59 7.01 -8.90
CA ARG A 135 -6.23 8.30 -9.22
C ARG A 135 -7.49 8.52 -8.38
N ARG A 136 -8.31 7.48 -8.20
CA ARG A 136 -9.46 7.50 -7.28
C ARG A 136 -9.03 7.53 -5.81
N ALA A 137 -7.91 6.88 -5.48
CA ALA A 137 -7.38 6.82 -4.12
C ALA A 137 -6.73 8.12 -3.64
N LEU A 138 -6.25 8.97 -4.54
CA LEU A 138 -5.40 10.13 -4.22
C LEU A 138 -5.99 11.09 -3.17
N PRO A 139 -7.29 11.44 -3.21
CA PRO A 139 -7.89 12.28 -2.17
C PRO A 139 -7.83 11.61 -0.78
N HIS A 140 -8.08 10.30 -0.72
CA HIS A 140 -7.99 9.56 0.52
C HIS A 140 -6.54 9.43 1.00
N PHE A 141 -5.61 9.17 0.08
CA PHE A 141 -4.19 9.02 0.39
C PHE A 141 -3.64 10.28 1.06
N ARG A 142 -3.92 11.47 0.48
CA ARG A 142 -3.52 12.75 1.06
C ARG A 142 -4.07 12.94 2.46
N ARG A 143 -5.35 12.62 2.68
CA ARG A 143 -5.98 12.73 4.00
C ARG A 143 -5.35 11.76 5.01
N SER A 144 -5.18 10.50 4.64
CA SER A 144 -4.57 9.48 5.50
C SER A 144 -3.15 9.88 5.89
N VAL A 145 -2.33 10.30 4.93
CA VAL A 145 -0.95 10.75 5.20
C VAL A 145 -0.95 12.00 6.07
N ALA A 146 -1.82 12.98 5.84
CA ALA A 146 -1.90 14.17 6.67
C ALA A 146 -2.26 13.84 8.13
N VAL A 147 -3.22 12.94 8.37
CA VAL A 147 -3.57 12.49 9.73
C VAL A 147 -2.39 11.76 10.38
N LEU A 148 -1.77 10.81 9.66
CA LEU A 148 -0.62 10.08 10.19
C LEU A 148 0.57 11.02 10.48
N ALA A 149 0.84 11.96 9.58
CA ALA A 149 1.89 12.96 9.75
C ALA A 149 1.57 13.96 10.87
N SER A 150 0.29 14.26 11.13
CA SER A 150 -0.08 15.14 12.24
C SER A 150 0.36 14.60 13.60
N HIS A 151 0.34 13.27 13.77
CA HIS A 151 0.90 12.61 14.96
C HIS A 151 2.44 12.71 15.06
N ALA A 152 3.12 12.99 13.95
CA ALA A 152 4.56 13.27 13.91
C ALA A 152 4.86 14.77 14.10
N LEU A 153 3.98 15.65 13.62
CA LEU A 153 4.12 17.12 13.63
C LEU A 153 3.63 17.79 14.92
N CYS A 154 3.10 17.06 15.92
CA CYS A 154 2.91 17.59 17.28
C CYS A 154 4.22 18.02 17.96
N ASP A 155 5.35 17.86 17.27
CA ASP A 155 6.64 18.45 17.59
C ASP A 155 6.75 19.86 16.99
N ALA A 156 6.69 20.89 17.84
CA ALA A 156 7.18 22.23 17.49
C ALA A 156 8.73 22.28 17.38
N THR A 157 9.39 21.13 17.26
CA THR A 157 10.85 20.97 17.21
C THR A 157 11.27 19.89 16.22
N LEU A 158 10.59 19.77 15.08
CA LEU A 158 11.23 19.16 13.92
C LEU A 158 12.32 20.13 13.45
N HIS A 159 13.55 19.89 13.93
CA HIS A 159 14.77 20.34 13.27
C HIS A 159 14.79 19.63 11.91
N LEU A 160 14.05 20.18 10.96
CA LEU A 160 14.24 19.90 9.54
C LEU A 160 15.68 20.32 9.25
N PRO A 161 16.58 19.43 8.78
CA PRO A 161 17.85 19.89 8.25
C PRO A 161 17.52 20.90 7.15
N ASP A 162 18.20 22.04 7.14
CA ASP A 162 18.04 23.15 6.20
C ASP A 162 17.89 22.63 4.77
N THR A 163 16.65 22.31 4.38
CA THR A 163 16.28 21.98 3.03
C THR A 163 15.32 23.07 2.66
N ASP A 164 15.84 23.90 1.77
CA ASP A 164 15.21 25.00 1.05
C ASP A 164 13.91 24.53 0.37
N TRP A 165 12.85 24.39 1.17
CA TRP A 165 11.48 24.31 0.69
C TRP A 165 10.89 25.71 0.79
N GLY A 166 11.47 26.63 0.02
CA GLY A 166 11.14 28.04 -0.03
C GLY A 166 9.76 28.35 -0.60
N ASP A 167 8.69 27.71 -0.15
CA ASP A 167 7.32 28.13 -0.48
C ASP A 167 6.34 27.84 0.65
N ALA A 168 6.10 28.85 1.49
CA ALA A 168 5.00 28.89 2.45
C ALA A 168 3.60 28.67 1.79
N GLN A 169 3.52 28.79 0.45
CA GLN A 169 2.35 28.47 -0.34
C GLN A 169 2.01 26.96 -0.36
N ALA A 170 2.99 26.07 -0.17
CA ALA A 170 2.76 24.61 -0.15
C ALA A 170 1.92 24.15 1.05
N MET A 171 2.04 24.85 2.19
CA MET A 171 1.27 24.54 3.40
C MET A 171 -0.19 25.00 3.29
N ALA A 172 -0.46 26.13 2.61
CA ALA A 172 -1.82 26.58 2.30
C ALA A 172 -2.53 25.66 1.28
N ALA A 173 -1.79 25.08 0.33
CA ALA A 173 -2.32 24.16 -0.67
C ALA A 173 -2.83 22.82 -0.09
N LEU A 174 -2.41 22.45 1.13
CA LEU A 174 -2.83 21.21 1.81
C LEU A 174 -4.08 21.39 2.69
N GLY A 175 -4.65 22.59 2.78
CA GLY A 175 -5.93 22.83 3.46
C GLY A 175 -5.95 22.46 4.95
N LEU A 176 -4.78 22.45 5.61
CA LEU A 176 -4.68 22.16 7.03
C LEU A 176 -5.22 23.35 7.84
N PRO A 177 -6.11 23.14 8.82
CA PRO A 177 -6.69 24.24 9.58
C PRO A 177 -5.62 24.94 10.41
N LEU A 178 -5.59 26.29 10.34
CA LEU A 178 -4.73 27.19 11.12
C LEU A 178 -5.07 27.23 12.63
N GLY A 179 -5.65 26.16 13.17
CA GLY A 179 -6.09 26.06 14.57
C GLY A 179 -4.98 25.79 15.58
N PHE A 180 -3.70 25.94 15.23
CA PHE A 180 -2.55 25.64 16.10
C PHE A 180 -2.11 26.80 17.01
N ALA A 181 -2.81 27.94 17.02
CA ALA A 181 -2.40 29.11 17.80
C ALA A 181 -2.80 29.08 19.30
N SER A 182 -3.64 28.15 19.78
CA SER A 182 -4.24 28.28 21.12
C SER A 182 -3.63 27.43 22.24
N HIS A 183 -2.47 26.78 22.05
CA HIS A 183 -1.83 26.00 23.12
C HIS A 183 -0.52 26.58 23.69
N ALA A 184 0.04 27.62 23.07
CA ALA A 184 1.18 28.35 23.65
C ALA A 184 0.79 29.25 24.84
N ALA A 185 -0.48 29.65 24.96
CA ALA A 185 -0.93 30.64 25.94
C ALA A 185 -1.25 30.10 27.36
N ARG A 186 -1.10 28.78 27.63
CA ARG A 186 -1.39 28.20 28.97
C ARG A 186 -0.15 27.83 29.79
N ARG A 187 1.04 28.25 29.38
CA ARG A 187 2.30 27.94 30.08
C ARG A 187 2.97 29.13 30.76
N ALA A 188 2.32 30.29 30.82
CA ALA A 188 2.85 31.47 31.51
C ALA A 188 2.36 31.63 32.96
N ASP A 189 1.41 30.82 33.44
CA ASP A 189 0.74 31.02 34.74
C ASP A 189 0.82 29.82 35.73
N LEU A 190 1.85 28.97 35.65
CA LEU A 190 2.13 27.95 36.68
C LEU A 190 3.62 27.81 36.96
#